data_AF-A0A0F9RRG0-F1
#
_entry.id   AF-A0A0F9RRG0-F1
#
_cell.length_a   1.000
_cell.length_b   1.000
_cell.length_c   1.000
_cell.angle_alpha   90.00
_cell.angle_beta   90.00
_cell.angle_gamma   90.00
#
_symmetry.space_group_name_H-M   'P 1'
#
loop_
_entity.id
_entity.type
_entity.pdbx_description
1 polymer ?
#
loop_
_entity_poly.entity_id
_entity_poly.type
_entity_poly.pdbx_seq_one_letter_code
_entity_poly.pdbx_strand_id
1 'polypeptide(L)' 'MIKRSDDALQGMKEICAYANRSESTIIDWILKRGFPASKIGGGIWESSRTAIDKWKQGQVEKDDPEKPAISKKKKKH' A
#
# COMPACT_ATOMS: atom_id res chain seq x y z
N MET A 1 -14.49 -18.05 16.19
CA MET A 1 -14.73 -16.65 15.72
C MET A 1 -14.23 -16.56 14.28
N ILE A 2 -15.13 -16.59 13.30
CA ILE A 2 -14.77 -16.41 11.89
C ILE A 2 -14.54 -14.90 11.70
N LYS A 3 -13.30 -14.43 11.76
CA LYS A 3 -12.97 -13.04 11.40
C LYS A 3 -13.32 -12.87 9.93
N ARG A 4 -14.36 -12.10 9.62
CA ARG A 4 -14.59 -11.58 8.26
C ARG A 4 -13.32 -10.83 7.88
N SER A 5 -12.59 -11.34 6.89
CA SER A 5 -11.35 -10.75 6.42
C SER A 5 -11.62 -9.43 5.71
N ASP A 6 -11.72 -8.34 6.48
CA ASP A 6 -11.54 -6.95 6.03
C ASP A 6 -10.05 -6.69 5.71
N ASP A 7 -9.43 -7.62 4.98
CA ASP A 7 -8.02 -7.56 4.60
C ASP A 7 -7.88 -7.19 3.11
N ALA A 8 -8.90 -7.47 2.29
CA ALA A 8 -8.91 -7.08 0.89
C ALA A 8 -9.15 -5.56 0.75
N LEU A 9 -8.26 -4.90 0.02
CA LEU A 9 -8.37 -3.50 -0.40
C LEU A 9 -8.70 -3.49 -1.88
N GLN A 10 -9.81 -2.85 -2.26
CA GLN A 10 -10.26 -2.81 -3.65
C GLN A 10 -10.23 -1.37 -4.19
N GLY A 11 -9.68 -1.25 -5.39
CA GLY A 11 -9.42 0.02 -6.02
C GLY A 11 -8.23 0.77 -5.43
N MET A 12 -7.71 1.66 -6.25
CA MET A 12 -6.49 2.40 -5.94
C MET A 12 -6.66 3.36 -4.76
N LYS A 13 -7.89 3.84 -4.54
CA LYS A 13 -8.23 4.74 -3.44
C LYS A 13 -8.09 4.08 -2.07
N GLU A 14 -8.56 2.84 -1.92
CA GLU A 14 -8.43 2.10 -0.65
C GLU A 14 -6.98 1.74 -0.38
N ILE A 15 -6.26 1.30 -1.41
CA ILE A 15 -4.83 0.98 -1.32
C ILE A 15 -4.01 2.22 -0.94
N CYS A 16 -4.26 3.36 -1.59
CA CYS A 16 -3.67 4.66 -1.31
C CYS A 16 -3.94 5.11 0.13
N ALA A 17 -5.19 4.99 0.59
CA ALA A 17 -5.59 5.36 1.94
C ALA A 17 -4.90 4.49 3.00
N TYR A 18 -4.84 3.18 2.78
CA TYR A 18 -4.17 2.26 3.70
C TYR A 18 -2.66 2.47 3.72
N ALA A 19 -2.03 2.56 2.54
CA ALA A 19 -0.60 2.77 2.42
C ALA A 19 -0.15 4.18 2.84
N ASN A 20 -1.07 5.15 2.93
CA ASN A 20 -0.80 6.57 3.16
C ASN A 20 0.18 7.16 2.12
N ARG A 21 -0.07 6.84 0.85
CA ARG A 21 0.78 7.22 -0.29
C ARG A 21 -0.07 7.56 -1.50
N SER A 22 0.41 8.49 -2.32
CA SER A 22 -0.27 8.89 -3.56
C SER A 22 -0.35 7.73 -4.55
N GLU A 23 -1.38 7.74 -5.39
CA GLU A 23 -1.59 6.75 -6.46
C GLU A 23 -0.33 6.55 -7.32
N SER A 24 0.29 7.63 -7.76
CA SER A 24 1.52 7.59 -8.58
C SER A 24 2.67 6.86 -7.87
N THR A 25 2.79 7.01 -6.54
CA THR A 25 3.82 6.31 -5.74
C THR A 25 3.52 4.82 -5.65
N ILE A 26 2.25 4.44 -5.49
CA ILE A 26 1.86 3.02 -5.46
C ILE A 26 2.10 2.38 -6.83
N ILE A 27 1.78 3.06 -7.93
CA ILE A 27 2.10 2.59 -9.30
C ILE A 27 3.60 2.38 -9.46
N ASP A 28 4.42 3.35 -9.04
CA ASP A 28 5.87 3.23 -9.07
C ASP A 28 6.36 2.01 -8.27
N TRP A 29 5.79 1.77 -7.09
CA TRP A 29 6.15 0.60 -6.29
C TRP A 29 5.69 -0.72 -6.93
N ILE A 30 4.54 -0.76 -7.59
CA ILE A 30 4.09 -1.94 -8.33
C ILE A 30 5.09 -2.26 -9.46
N LEU A 31 5.50 -1.25 -10.22
CA LEU A 31 6.39 -1.41 -11.37
C LEU A 31 7.85 -1.68 -10.99
N LYS A 32 8.37 -1.02 -9.94
CA LYS A 32 9.80 -1.02 -9.60
C LYS A 32 10.15 -1.87 -8.38
N ARG A 33 9.21 -2.00 -7.42
CA ARG A 33 9.49 -2.60 -6.10
C ARG A 33 8.65 -3.85 -5.80
N GLY A 34 7.87 -4.32 -6.78
CA GLY A 34 7.01 -5.49 -6.62
C GLY A 34 5.97 -5.33 -5.51
N PHE A 35 5.35 -4.15 -5.41
CA PHE A 35 4.28 -3.91 -4.44
C PHE A 35 3.15 -4.93 -4.62
N PRO A 36 2.58 -5.48 -3.54
CA PRO A 36 1.59 -6.57 -3.59
C PRO A 36 0.20 -6.04 -3.96
N ALA A 37 0.08 -5.39 -5.10
CA ALA A 37 -1.19 -5.02 -5.71
C ALA A 37 -1.24 -5.55 -7.14
N SER A 38 -2.38 -6.15 -7.48
CA SER A 38 -2.63 -6.75 -8.78
C SER A 38 -3.79 -6.06 -9.44
N LYS A 39 -3.68 -5.80 -10.74
CA LYS A 39 -4.79 -5.26 -11.52
C LYS A 39 -5.74 -6.41 -11.86
N ILE A 40 -6.96 -6.35 -11.33
CA ILE A 40 -8.03 -7.27 -11.70
C ILE A 40 -8.80 -6.73 -12.92
N GLY A 41 -9.60 -7.59 -13.55
CA GLY A 41 -10.41 -7.24 -14.71
C GLY A 41 -11.26 -5.97 -14.47
N GLY A 42 -11.51 -5.20 -15.54
CA GLY A 42 -12.26 -3.94 -15.43
C GLY A 42 -11.45 -2.73 -14.93
N GLY A 43 -10.12 -2.86 -14.81
CA GLY A 43 -9.25 -1.73 -14.47
C GLY A 43 -9.13 -1.46 -12.96
N ILE A 44 -9.70 -2.31 -12.13
CA ILE A 44 -9.68 -2.21 -10.68
C ILE A 44 -8.37 -2.81 -10.16
N TRP A 45 -7.78 -2.17 -9.16
CA TRP A 45 -6.62 -2.71 -8.44
C TRP A 45 -7.08 -3.44 -7.19
N GLU A 46 -6.51 -4.60 -6.90
CA GLU A 46 -6.79 -5.34 -5.68
C GLU A 46 -5.48 -5.58 -4.92
N SER A 47 -5.54 -5.46 -3.59
CA SER A 47 -4.42 -5.72 -2.70
C SER A 47 -4.93 -6.27 -1.37
N SER A 48 -4.03 -6.71 -0.51
CA SER A 48 -4.36 -7.22 0.82
C SER A 48 -3.54 -6.51 1.88
N ARG A 49 -4.17 -6.05 2.96
CA ARG A 49 -3.52 -5.35 4.07
C ARG A 49 -2.36 -6.18 4.64
N THR A 50 -2.58 -7.48 4.85
CA THR A 50 -1.56 -8.41 5.33
C THR A 50 -0.39 -8.51 4.36
N ALA A 51 -0.65 -8.53 3.04
CA ALA A 51 0.40 -8.58 2.03
C ALA A 51 1.23 -7.28 2.02
N ILE A 52 0.57 -6.13 2.10
CA ILE A 52 1.22 -4.81 2.18
C ILE A 52 2.08 -4.73 3.45
N ASP A 53 1.56 -5.18 4.59
CA ASP A 53 2.28 -5.14 5.86
C ASP A 53 3.54 -6.04 5.82
N LYS A 54 3.39 -7.27 5.34
CA LYS A 54 4.51 -8.19 5.12
C LYS A 54 5.56 -7.63 4.15
N TRP A 55 5.10 -7.00 3.07
CA TRP A 55 6.00 -6.33 2.12
C TRP A 55 6.75 -5.18 2.79
N LYS A 56 6.05 -4.32 3.55
CA LYS A 56 6.68 -3.21 4.31
C LYS A 56 7.73 -3.72 5.29
N GLN A 57 7.43 -4.77 6.06
CA GLN A 57 8.39 -5.39 6.98
C GLN A 57 9.65 -5.86 6.24
N GLY A 58 9.48 -6.50 5.08
CA GLY A 58 10.61 -6.95 4.25
C GLY A 58 11.41 -5.82 3.58
N GLN A 59 10.88 -4.60 3.49
CA GLN A 59 11.64 -3.44 3.03
C GLN A 59 12.51 -2.82 4.15
N VAL A 60 12.05 -2.87 5.41
CA VAL A 60 12.80 -2.34 6.56
C VAL A 60 14.08 -3.14 6.80
N GLU A 61 14.07 -4.44 6.51
CA GLU A 61 15.23 -5.32 6.69
C GLU A 61 16.32 -5.15 5.61
N LYS A 62 16.01 -4.49 4.49
CA LYS A 62 16.93 -4.38 3.34
C LYS A 62 17.57 -3.00 3.15
N ASP A 63 17.09 -1.96 3.84
CA ASP A 63 17.62 -0.60 3.70
C ASP A 63 18.02 -0.03 5.07
N ASP A 64 19.33 0.17 5.23
CA ASP A 64 19.97 1.02 6.23
C ASP A 64 19.37 2.46 6.20
N PRO A 65 19.29 3.18 7.34
CA PRO A 65 18.26 4.20 7.57
C PRO A 65 18.63 5.60 7.05
N GLU A 66 18.21 5.99 5.83
CA GLU A 66 18.08 7.42 5.51
C GLU A 66 17.04 7.76 4.43
N LYS A 67 15.76 7.86 4.82
CA LYS A 67 14.97 9.11 4.79
C LYS A 67 13.47 8.83 4.93
N PRO A 68 12.79 9.39 5.95
CA PRO A 68 11.35 9.42 6.02
C PRO A 68 10.81 10.42 4.98
N ALA A 69 10.41 9.94 3.81
CA ALA A 69 9.65 10.76 2.88
C ALA A 69 8.17 10.83 3.33
N ILE A 70 7.77 12.05 3.67
CA ILE A 70 6.42 12.60 3.86
C ILE A 70 5.91 12.65 5.32
N SER A 71 6.49 13.61 6.04
CA SER A 71 5.82 14.82 6.56
C SER A 71 4.31 14.96 6.38
N LYS A 72 3.62 14.98 7.53
CA LYS A 72 2.59 15.96 7.95
C LYS A 72 1.81 16.69 6.83
N LYS A 73 0.50 16.44 6.72
CA LYS A 73 -0.54 17.48 6.48
C LYS A 73 -1.91 16.92 6.90
N LYS A 74 -2.30 17.20 8.15
CA LYS A 74 -3.32 18.18 8.53
C LYS A 74 -4.75 17.73 8.17
N LYS A 75 -5.39 17.15 9.19
CA LYS A 75 -6.78 17.42 9.60
C LYS A 75 -7.18 18.83 9.15
N LYS A 76 -8.21 18.96 8.31
CA LYS A 76 -8.87 20.24 8.08
C LYS A 76 -10.25 20.17 8.74
N HIS A 77 -10.49 21.20 9.53
CA HIS A 77 -11.57 21.44 10.47
C HIS A 77 -12.90 21.71 9.75
#